data_AF-A0A9X3AV00-F1
#
_entry.id   AF-A0A9X3AV00-F1
#
_cell.length_a   1.000
_cell.length_b   1.000
_cell.length_c   1.000
_cell.angle_alpha   90.00
_cell.angle_beta   90.00
_cell.angle_gamma   90.00
#
_symmetry.space_group_name_H-M   'P 1'
#
loop_
_entity.id
_entity.type
_entity.pdbx_description
1 polymer ?
#
loop_
_entity_poly.entity_id
_entity_poly.type
_entity_poly.pdbx_seq_one_letter_code
_entity_poly.pdbx_strand_id
1 'polypeptide(L)'
;MKNDLELARVINAFDELEFEQRTTTNLENARNKPQMRTYIQSLDFSLRRLKILQETINELVEDKQSDLLRQEKVQTYKTKIINLSRQYNISYQDVLNIMAKSKK
;
A
#
# COMPACT_ATOMS: atom_id res chain seq x y z
N MET A 1 46.08 7.62 20.35
CA MET A 1 45.32 6.56 21.05
C MET A 1 44.07 7.07 21.77
N LYS A 2 44.11 8.07 22.68
CA LYS A 2 42.86 8.59 23.30
C LYS A 2 41.97 9.37 22.31
N ASN A 3 42.56 10.24 21.50
CA ASN A 3 41.83 11.06 20.52
C ASN A 3 41.22 10.25 19.37
N ASP A 4 41.87 9.15 18.96
CA ASP A 4 41.37 8.30 17.86
C ASP A 4 40.11 7.52 18.29
N LEU A 5 40.06 7.10 19.56
CA LEU A 5 38.90 6.42 20.14
C LEU A 5 37.72 7.38 20.31
N GLU A 6 38.00 8.65 20.61
CA GLU A 6 37.00 9.70 20.75
C GLU A 6 36.45 10.12 19.37
N LEU A 7 37.33 10.24 18.37
CA LEU A 7 36.94 10.52 16.99
C LEU A 7 36.07 9.40 16.41
N ALA A 8 36.44 8.13 16.62
CA ALA A 8 35.64 6.99 16.18
C ALA A 8 34.26 6.94 16.86
N ARG A 9 34.16 7.34 18.14
CA ARG A 9 32.88 7.46 18.84
C ARG A 9 32.02 8.58 18.28
N VAL A 10 32.62 9.73 17.99
CA VAL A 10 31.92 10.87 17.38
C VAL A 10 31.42 10.50 15.99
N ILE A 11 32.25 9.86 15.16
CA ILE A 11 31.87 9.39 13.81
C ILE A 11 30.71 8.38 13.90
N ASN A 12 30.79 7.38 14.78
CA ASN A 12 29.71 6.41 14.97
C ASN A 12 28.40 7.06 15.43
N ALA A 13 28.48 8.07 16.31
CA ALA A 13 27.30 8.81 16.75
C ALA A 13 26.68 9.65 15.62
N PHE A 14 27.50 10.21 14.72
CA PHE A 14 27.02 10.89 13.51
C PHE A 14 26.38 9.90 12.53
N ASP A 15 26.97 8.72 12.33
CA ASP A 15 26.39 7.68 11.47
C ASP A 15 25.05 7.16 12.02
N GLU A 16 24.93 6.99 13.34
CA GLU A 16 23.68 6.61 14.00
C GLU A 16 22.61 7.70 13.85
N LEU A 17 22.97 8.97 14.06
CA LEU A 17 22.06 10.10 13.85
C LEU A 17 21.63 10.24 12.39
N GLU A 18 22.56 10.06 11.45
CA GLU A 18 22.27 10.13 10.02
C GLU A 18 21.37 8.96 9.58
N PHE A 19 21.58 7.77 10.15
CA PHE A 19 20.71 6.61 9.95
C PHE A 19 19.31 6.83 10.53
N GLU A 20 19.19 7.37 11.73
CA GLU A 20 17.90 7.74 12.32
C GLU A 20 17.19 8.81 11.49
N GLN A 21 17.88 9.85 11.02
CA GLN A 21 17.31 10.86 10.12
C GLN A 21 16.83 10.25 8.80
N ARG A 22 17.61 9.35 8.17
CA ARG A 22 17.20 8.70 6.91
C ARG A 22 15.98 7.79 7.08
N THR A 23 15.78 7.21 8.26
CA THR A 23 14.72 6.21 8.52
C THR A 23 13.47 6.77 9.19
N THR A 24 13.57 7.92 9.87
CA THR A 24 12.45 8.52 10.62
C THR A 24 11.82 9.74 9.95
N THR A 25 12.48 10.33 8.94
CA THR A 25 12.03 11.59 8.31
C THR A 25 11.16 11.40 7.07
N ASN A 26 10.92 10.16 6.61
CA ASN A 26 10.13 9.89 5.40
C ASN A 26 9.12 8.74 5.61
N LEU A 27 7.82 9.04 5.45
CA LEU A 27 6.74 8.05 5.55
C LEU A 27 6.85 6.94 4.50
N GLU A 28 7.41 7.24 3.32
CA GLU A 28 7.59 6.28 2.23
C GLU A 28 8.42 5.05 2.62
N ASN A 29 9.35 5.22 3.56
CA ASN A 29 10.23 4.16 4.03
C ASN A 29 9.69 3.43 5.27
N ALA A 30 8.60 3.93 5.87
CA ALA A 30 8.02 3.35 7.08
C ALA A 30 7.23 2.08 6.74
N ARG A 31 7.74 0.92 7.19
CA ARG A 31 7.14 -0.40 6.89
C ARG A 31 6.31 -0.98 8.02
N ASN A 32 6.40 -0.40 9.21
CA ASN A 32 5.73 -0.90 10.40
C ASN A 32 5.15 0.23 11.26
N LYS A 33 4.23 -0.14 12.16
CA LYS A 33 3.51 0.79 13.03
C LYS A 33 4.43 1.68 13.88
N PRO A 34 5.51 1.18 14.53
CA PRO A 34 6.47 2.04 15.22
C PRO A 34 7.08 3.12 14.33
N GLN A 35 7.59 2.76 13.15
CA GLN A 35 8.19 3.72 12.21
C GLN A 35 7.17 4.78 11.73
N MET A 36 5.97 4.34 11.37
CA MET A 36 4.89 5.25 10.96
C MET A 36 4.50 6.20 12.10
N ARG A 37 4.45 5.70 13.34
CA ARG A 37 4.13 6.51 14.52
C ARG A 37 5.21 7.54 14.78
N THR A 38 6.49 7.17 14.74
CA THR A 38 7.61 8.10 14.92
C THR A 38 7.56 9.22 13.89
N TYR A 39 7.33 8.89 12.62
CA TYR A 39 7.17 9.90 11.57
C TYR A 39 5.96 10.82 11.82
N ILE A 40 4.77 10.27 12.11
CA ILE A 40 3.58 11.10 12.33
C ILE A 40 3.77 12.00 13.57
N GLN A 41 4.47 11.53 14.59
CA GLN A 41 4.81 12.32 15.77
C GLN A 41 5.80 13.45 15.46
N SER A 42 6.75 13.25 14.55
CA SER A 42 7.70 14.30 14.15
C SER A 42 7.04 15.46 13.39
N LEU A 43 5.84 15.27 12.84
CA LEU A 43 5.07 16.31 12.16
C LEU A 43 4.43 17.34 13.13
N ASP A 44 4.42 17.05 14.44
CA ASP A 44 3.85 17.90 15.50
C ASP A 44 2.43 18.42 15.19
N PHE A 45 1.58 17.51 14.70
CA PHE A 45 0.21 17.85 14.34
C PHE A 45 -0.67 18.02 15.57
N SER A 46 -1.47 19.09 15.57
CA SER A 46 -2.55 19.25 16.53
C SER A 46 -3.57 18.11 16.40
N LEU A 47 -4.30 17.82 17.49
CA LEU A 47 -5.34 16.79 17.51
C LEU A 47 -6.34 16.96 16.35
N ARG A 48 -6.70 18.20 16.00
CA ARG A 48 -7.58 18.49 14.87
C ARG A 48 -6.98 18.02 13.54
N ARG A 49 -5.69 18.26 13.29
CA ARG A 49 -5.00 17.80 12.06
C ARG A 49 -4.85 16.28 12.05
N LEU A 50 -4.62 15.65 13.20
CA LEU A 50 -4.58 14.18 13.32
C LEU A 50 -5.94 13.53 12.96
N LYS A 51 -7.06 14.14 13.35
CA LYS A 51 -8.40 13.65 12.96
C LYS A 51 -8.62 13.72 11.45
N ILE A 52 -8.25 14.84 10.83
CA ILE A 52 -8.35 15.00 9.36
C ILE A 52 -7.46 13.96 8.65
N LEU A 53 -6.24 13.73 9.15
CA LEU A 53 -5.34 12.70 8.62
C LEU A 53 -5.96 11.31 8.75
N GLN A 54 -6.57 11.00 9.90
CA GLN A 54 -7.27 9.73 10.11
C GLN A 54 -8.42 9.53 9.12
N GLU A 55 -9.28 10.52 8.94
CA GLU A 55 -10.39 10.48 7.98
C GLU A 55 -9.86 10.24 6.56
N THR A 56 -8.85 11.00 6.14
CA THR A 56 -8.24 10.88 4.81
C THR A 56 -7.63 9.48 4.59
N ILE A 57 -6.94 8.93 5.59
CA ILE A 57 -6.36 7.59 5.49
C ILE A 57 -7.46 6.53 5.40
N ASN A 58 -8.55 6.67 6.17
CA ASN A 58 -9.66 5.73 6.13
C ASN A 58 -10.31 5.69 4.74
N GLU A 59 -10.60 6.86 4.16
CA GLU A 59 -11.16 6.96 2.79
C GLU A 59 -10.25 6.27 1.77
N LEU A 60 -8.93 6.53 1.81
CA LEU A 60 -7.96 5.88 0.92
C LEU A 60 -7.89 4.36 1.09
N VAL A 61 -8.09 3.86 2.31
CA VAL A 61 -8.12 2.42 2.58
C VAL A 61 -9.38 1.80 1.98
N GLU A 62 -10.53 2.43 2.16
CA GLU A 62 -11.81 1.97 1.60
C GLU A 62 -11.77 1.91 0.07
N ASP A 63 -11.23 2.95 -0.58
CA ASP A 63 -11.06 3.00 -2.03
C ASP A 63 -10.18 1.85 -2.54
N LYS A 64 -9.02 1.64 -1.89
CA LYS A 64 -8.10 0.55 -2.27
C LYS A 64 -8.74 -0.83 -2.08
N GLN A 65 -9.51 -1.03 -1.01
CA GLN A 65 -10.23 -2.29 -0.78
C GLN A 65 -11.31 -2.52 -1.85
N SER A 66 -12.06 -1.47 -2.20
CA SER A 66 -13.08 -1.52 -3.25
C SER A 66 -12.49 -1.90 -4.60
N ASP A 67 -11.33 -1.31 -4.94
CA ASP A 67 -10.60 -1.63 -6.17
C ASP A 67 -10.07 -3.06 -6.21
N LEU A 68 -9.53 -3.56 -5.09
CA LEU A 68 -9.12 -4.96 -4.98
C LEU A 68 -10.29 -5.91 -5.22
N LEU A 69 -11.43 -5.68 -4.55
CA LEU A 69 -12.64 -6.48 -4.75
C LEU A 69 -13.14 -6.42 -6.20
N ARG A 70 -13.05 -5.26 -6.84
CA ARG A 70 -13.40 -5.10 -8.26
C ARG A 70 -12.48 -5.93 -9.16
N GLN A 71 -11.18 -5.89 -8.93
CA GLN A 71 -10.19 -6.67 -9.69
C GLN A 71 -10.42 -8.19 -9.51
N GLU A 72 -10.66 -8.63 -8.28
CA GLU A 72 -10.98 -10.04 -7.97
C GLU A 72 -12.25 -10.52 -8.67
N LYS A 73 -13.32 -9.70 -8.67
CA LYS A 73 -14.56 -10.01 -9.37
C LYS A 73 -14.32 -10.14 -10.87
N VAL A 74 -13.62 -9.17 -11.48
CA VAL A 74 -13.29 -9.21 -12.92
C VAL A 74 -12.49 -10.46 -13.26
N GLN A 75 -11.49 -10.81 -12.45
CA GLN A 75 -10.68 -12.01 -12.67
C GLN A 75 -11.53 -13.28 -12.55
N THR A 76 -12.41 -13.35 -11.56
CA THR A 76 -13.37 -14.44 -11.40
C THR A 76 -14.29 -14.58 -12.61
N TYR A 77 -14.83 -13.48 -13.13
CA TYR A 77 -15.65 -13.48 -14.33
C TYR A 77 -14.87 -13.99 -15.55
N LYS A 78 -13.63 -13.52 -15.76
CA LYS A 78 -12.77 -14.00 -16.85
C LYS A 78 -12.56 -15.51 -16.77
N THR A 79 -12.23 -16.04 -15.60
CA THR A 79 -12.07 -17.48 -15.37
C THR A 79 -13.34 -18.25 -15.68
N LYS A 80 -14.52 -17.76 -15.23
CA LYS A 80 -15.81 -18.38 -15.54
C LYS A 80 -16.09 -18.43 -17.04
N ILE A 81 -15.81 -17.34 -17.77
CA ILE A 81 -16.01 -17.29 -19.22
C ILE A 81 -15.09 -18.29 -19.93
N ILE A 82 -13.83 -18.39 -19.52
CA ILE A 82 -12.87 -19.36 -20.07
C ILE A 82 -13.34 -20.80 -19.81
N ASN A 83 -13.85 -21.08 -18.61
CA ASN A 83 -14.36 -22.41 -18.29
C ASN A 83 -15.60 -22.75 -19.12
N LEU A 84 -16.51 -21.80 -19.32
CA LEU A 84 -17.68 -21.98 -20.19
C LEU A 84 -17.26 -22.18 -21.66
N SER A 85 -16.31 -21.39 -22.16
CA SER A 85 -15.84 -21.50 -23.54
C SER A 85 -15.27 -22.90 -23.81
N ARG A 86 -14.51 -23.45 -22.84
CA ARG A 86 -14.01 -24.82 -22.87
C ARG A 86 -15.12 -25.86 -22.78
N GLN A 87 -16.07 -25.69 -21.85
CA GLN A 87 -17.16 -26.63 -21.62
C GLN A 87 -18.04 -26.81 -22.86
N TYR A 88 -18.35 -25.72 -23.56
CA TYR A 88 -19.23 -25.73 -24.71
C TYR A 88 -18.49 -25.74 -26.05
N ASN A 89 -17.16 -25.81 -26.03
CA ASN A 89 -16.30 -25.76 -27.22
C ASN A 89 -16.63 -24.59 -28.16
N ILE A 90 -16.88 -23.41 -27.59
CA ILE A 90 -17.15 -22.16 -28.29
C ILE A 90 -16.10 -21.11 -27.96
N SER A 91 -15.97 -20.06 -28.77
CA SER A 91 -14.98 -19.03 -28.50
C SER A 91 -15.37 -18.19 -27.27
N TYR A 92 -14.36 -17.55 -26.66
CA TYR A 92 -14.58 -16.59 -25.56
C TYR A 92 -15.60 -15.49 -25.95
N GLN A 93 -15.54 -15.01 -27.19
CA GLN A 93 -16.44 -13.98 -27.70
C GLN A 93 -17.87 -14.49 -27.89
N ASP A 94 -18.03 -15.76 -28.28
CA ASP A 94 -19.36 -16.36 -28.40
C ASP A 94 -20.07 -16.45 -27.05
N VAL A 95 -19.34 -16.84 -26.00
CA VAL A 95 -19.89 -16.86 -24.62
C VAL A 95 -20.36 -15.46 -24.21
N LEU A 96 -19.57 -14.41 -24.48
CA LEU A 96 -19.96 -13.04 -24.19
C LEU A 96 -21.19 -12.59 -24.98
N ASN A 97 -21.24 -12.90 -26.28
CA ASN A 97 -22.35 -12.56 -27.15
C ASN A 97 -23.65 -13.25 -26.71
N ILE A 98 -23.58 -14.51 -26.29
CA ILE A 98 -24.72 -15.26 -25.74
C ILE A 98 -25.20 -14.61 -24.44
N MET A 99 -24.29 -14.32 -23.50
CA MET A 99 -24.63 -13.66 -22.23
C MET A 99 -25.19 -12.24 -22.39
N ALA A 100 -24.75 -11.50 -23.42
CA ALA A 100 -25.28 -10.18 -23.72
C ALA A 100 -26.71 -10.25 -24.29
N LYS A 101 -27.01 -11.27 -25.10
CA LYS A 101 -28.34 -11.49 -25.70
C LYS A 101 -29.37 -11.99 -24.69
N SER A 102 -28.97 -12.73 -23.65
CA SER A 102 -29.86 -13.25 -22.61
C SER A 102 -30.27 -12.24 -21.53
N LYS A 103 -29.79 -10.99 -21.62
CA LYS A 103 -30.10 -9.91 -20.67
C LYS A 103 -31.25 -8.99 -21.12
N LYS A 104 -31.95 -9.35 -22.21
CA LYS A 104 -33.24 -8.77 -22.60
C LYS A 104 -34.38 -9.56 -21.97
#